data_AF-A0A1J3JMF2-F1
#
_entry.id   AF-A0A1J3JMF2-F1
#
_cell.length_a   1.000
_cell.length_b   1.000
_cell.length_c   1.000
_cell.angle_alpha   90.00
_cell.angle_beta   90.00
_cell.angle_gamma   90.00
#
_symmetry.space_group_name_H-M   'P 1'
#
loop_
_entity.id
_entity.type
_entity.pdbx_description
1 polymer ?
#
loop_
_entity_poly.entity_id
_entity_poly.type
_entity_poly.pdbx_seq_one_letter_code
_entity_poly.pdbx_strand_id
1 'polypeptide(L)'
;VFLIEEFNIKSIAAAQISNIVNGCLTILPVVTAIIPDSFFGNIPVISSSAFISLLGIVLLTLIASFDKLIPQPRETGSILCESPSKLQLWILYAALALVTVGTAGTRVSLGSAGANQYERPKHKEILFTWYFLTVNAGAIVSATAIVYTQDNASWKLGFSLCAAANMISFIVFVSGKRFYNHEKPMGSPFRSLICVLVAATSKIMAVVSSKEEDYHRVLGRESKSFTAIPSNSFRFLNR
;
A
#
# COMPACT_ATOMS: atom_id res chain seq x y z
N VAL A 1 -3.07 19.77 9.53
CA VAL A 1 -2.46 20.95 10.15
C VAL A 1 -1.32 21.49 9.29
N PHE A 2 -0.25 20.72 9.06
CA PHE A 2 0.85 21.08 8.14
C PHE A 2 0.45 21.78 6.83
N LEU A 3 -0.48 21.20 6.06
CA LEU A 3 -0.92 21.78 4.78
C LEU A 3 -1.55 23.18 4.91
N ILE A 4 -2.19 23.45 6.05
CA ILE A 4 -2.88 24.71 6.34
C ILE A 4 -1.88 25.74 6.84
N GLU A 5 -1.07 25.37 7.84
CA GLU A 5 -0.18 26.30 8.53
C GLU A 5 1.08 26.62 7.73
N GLU A 6 1.71 25.62 7.12
CA GLU A 6 2.97 25.81 6.38
C GLU A 6 2.72 26.09 4.90
N PHE A 7 1.80 25.35 4.28
CA PHE A 7 1.55 25.48 2.83
C PHE A 7 0.43 26.47 2.47
N ASN A 8 -0.20 27.11 3.47
CA ASN A 8 -1.26 28.09 3.28
C ASN A 8 -2.42 27.57 2.40
N ILE A 9 -2.71 26.27 2.48
CA ILE A 9 -3.81 25.63 1.75
C ILE A 9 -5.09 25.81 2.56
N LYS A 10 -6.17 26.20 1.88
CA LYS A 10 -7.50 26.33 2.50
C LYS A 10 -7.89 25.03 3.22
N SER A 11 -8.45 25.15 4.42
CA SER A 11 -8.83 24.01 5.28
C SER A 11 -9.65 22.93 4.55
N ILE A 12 -10.60 23.32 3.70
CA ILE A 12 -11.42 22.39 2.89
C ILE A 12 -10.55 21.55 1.95
N ALA A 13 -9.63 22.18 1.22
CA ALA A 13 -8.73 21.48 0.30
C ALA A 13 -7.71 20.61 1.05
N ALA A 14 -7.18 21.09 2.19
CA ALA A 14 -6.31 20.31 3.05
C ALA A 14 -6.99 19.05 3.60
N ALA A 15 -8.26 19.16 4.02
CA ALA A 15 -9.06 18.01 4.46
C ALA A 15 -9.30 17.00 3.31
N GLN A 16 -9.58 17.48 2.10
CA GLN A 16 -9.71 16.61 0.93
C GLN A 16 -8.42 15.85 0.64
N ILE A 17 -7.26 16.52 0.65
CA ILE A 17 -5.96 15.88 0.44
C ILE A 17 -5.72 14.79 1.50
N SER A 18 -5.95 15.09 2.78
CA SER A 18 -5.80 14.11 3.86
C SER A 18 -6.74 12.91 3.68
N ASN A 19 -7.99 13.14 3.28
CA ASN A 19 -8.95 12.06 3.03
C ASN A 19 -8.53 11.19 1.84
N ILE A 20 -8.00 11.79 0.77
CA ILE A 20 -7.45 11.05 -0.37
C ILE A 20 -6.28 10.19 0.07
N VAL A 21 -5.31 10.75 0.82
CA VAL A 21 -4.16 9.99 1.34
C VAL A 21 -4.63 8.83 2.23
N ASN A 22 -5.57 9.07 3.14
CA ASN A 22 -6.14 8.02 3.98
C ASN A 22 -6.86 6.94 3.16
N GLY A 23 -7.64 7.32 2.14
CA GLY A 23 -8.28 6.38 1.21
C GLY A 23 -7.26 5.58 0.40
N CYS A 24 -6.17 6.21 -0.03
CA CYS A 24 -5.07 5.51 -0.70
C CYS A 24 -4.40 4.50 0.25
N LEU A 25 -4.16 4.85 1.52
CA LEU A 25 -3.57 3.96 2.51
C LEU A 25 -4.45 2.73 2.84
N THR A 26 -5.75 2.76 2.55
CA THR A 26 -6.65 1.61 2.72
C THR A 26 -6.78 0.77 1.44
N ILE A 27 -6.77 1.41 0.26
CA ILE A 27 -6.97 0.72 -1.03
C ILE A 27 -5.65 0.18 -1.61
N LEU A 28 -4.56 0.95 -1.59
CA LEU A 28 -3.26 0.54 -2.14
C LEU A 28 -2.71 -0.77 -1.54
N PRO A 29 -2.91 -1.10 -0.25
CA PRO A 29 -2.64 -2.42 0.29
C PRO A 29 -3.14 -3.58 -0.61
N VAL A 30 -4.38 -3.49 -1.12
CA VAL A 30 -4.97 -4.53 -1.97
C VAL A 30 -4.18 -4.69 -3.28
N VAL A 31 -3.79 -3.57 -3.89
CA VAL A 31 -3.01 -3.57 -5.14
C VAL A 31 -1.58 -4.05 -4.90
N THR A 32 -0.95 -3.57 -3.82
CA THR A 32 0.45 -3.88 -3.48
C THR A 32 0.63 -5.32 -3.02
N ALA A 33 -0.42 -5.98 -2.48
CA ALA A 33 -0.40 -7.39 -2.14
C ALA A 33 -0.20 -8.33 -3.35
N ILE A 34 -0.57 -7.88 -4.57
CA ILE A 34 -0.41 -8.67 -5.80
C ILE A 34 1.08 -8.80 -6.20
N ILE A 35 1.90 -7.81 -5.85
CA ILE A 35 3.29 -7.69 -6.31
C ILE A 35 4.20 -8.77 -5.71
N PRO A 36 4.22 -9.01 -4.38
CA PRO A 36 4.98 -10.10 -3.78
C PRO A 36 4.63 -11.46 -4.36
N ASP A 37 3.33 -11.72 -4.52
CA ASP A 37 2.81 -13.02 -4.96
C ASP A 37 3.17 -13.31 -6.42
N SER A 38 3.32 -12.27 -7.26
CA SER A 38 3.49 -12.42 -8.70
C SER A 38 4.94 -12.42 -9.17
N PHE A 39 5.84 -11.68 -8.50
CA PHE A 39 7.16 -11.39 -9.06
C PHE A 39 8.32 -11.71 -8.12
N PHE A 40 8.37 -11.09 -6.94
CA PHE A 40 9.61 -10.97 -6.17
C PHE A 40 9.60 -11.70 -4.82
N GLY A 41 8.43 -12.10 -4.30
CA GLY A 41 8.28 -12.55 -2.92
C GLY A 41 8.26 -11.40 -1.90
N ASN A 42 7.95 -11.69 -0.64
CA ASN A 42 7.64 -10.65 0.36
C ASN A 42 8.86 -9.79 0.76
N ILE A 43 10.02 -10.39 1.03
CA ILE A 43 11.20 -9.70 1.56
C ILE A 43 11.72 -8.56 0.64
N PRO A 44 11.93 -8.76 -0.68
CA PRO A 44 12.38 -7.68 -1.56
C PRO A 44 11.32 -6.60 -1.77
N VAL A 45 10.03 -6.94 -1.74
CA VAL A 45 8.95 -5.94 -1.79
C VAL A 45 8.96 -5.08 -0.53
N ILE A 46 9.08 -5.67 0.66
CA ILE A 46 9.21 -4.92 1.92
C ILE A 46 10.43 -4.00 1.86
N SER A 47 11.59 -4.51 1.42
CA SER A 47 12.81 -3.72 1.33
C SER A 47 12.64 -2.53 0.38
N SER A 48 12.06 -2.74 -0.80
CA SER A 48 11.83 -1.68 -1.78
C SER A 48 10.80 -0.67 -1.28
N SER A 49 9.69 -1.12 -0.68
CA SER A 49 8.65 -0.26 -0.10
C SER A 49 9.15 0.55 1.08
N ALA A 50 9.98 -0.03 1.95
CA ALA A 50 10.61 0.69 3.06
C ALA A 50 11.58 1.77 2.55
N PHE A 51 12.33 1.49 1.49
CA PHE A 51 13.18 2.49 0.84
C PHE A 51 12.36 3.64 0.21
N ILE A 52 11.27 3.32 -0.49
CA ILE A 52 10.35 4.31 -1.06
C ILE A 52 9.72 5.18 0.05
N SER A 53 9.31 4.58 1.17
CA SER A 53 8.81 5.29 2.34
C SER A 53 9.86 6.25 2.91
N LEU A 54 11.10 5.78 3.07
CA LEU A 54 12.21 6.58 3.55
C LEU A 54 12.47 7.79 2.65
N LEU A 55 12.50 7.61 1.32
CA LEU A 55 12.64 8.72 0.37
C LEU A 55 11.50 9.74 0.50
N GLY A 56 10.27 9.27 0.65
CA GLY A 56 9.11 10.15 0.83
C GLY A 56 9.20 11.00 2.10
N ILE A 57 9.57 10.39 3.24
CA ILE A 57 9.69 11.12 4.51
C ILE A 57 10.90 12.06 4.48
N VAL A 58 12.04 11.64 3.92
CA VAL A 58 13.20 12.53 3.74
C VAL A 58 12.81 13.74 2.87
N LEU A 59 12.04 13.54 1.81
CA LEU A 59 11.56 14.64 0.98
C LEU A 59 10.64 15.59 1.77
N LEU A 60 9.74 15.08 2.62
CA LEU A 60 8.94 15.90 3.54
C LEU A 60 9.82 16.68 4.54
N THR A 61 10.86 16.05 5.08
CA THR A 61 11.82 16.72 5.98
C THR A 61 12.57 17.84 5.25
N LEU A 62 12.99 17.63 4.00
CA LEU A 62 13.66 18.64 3.18
C LEU A 62 12.70 19.81 2.90
N ILE A 63 11.45 19.53 2.51
CA ILE A 63 10.42 20.56 2.33
C ILE A 63 10.29 21.40 3.61
N ALA A 64 10.17 20.75 4.77
CA ALA A 64 10.04 21.43 6.06
C ALA A 64 11.32 22.15 6.54
N SER A 65 12.47 21.86 5.93
CA SER A 65 13.77 22.43 6.34
C SER A 65 14.23 23.59 5.47
N PHE A 66 13.73 23.71 4.25
CA PHE A 66 14.12 24.74 3.30
C PHE A 66 13.00 25.76 3.12
N ASP A 67 13.23 26.99 3.57
CA ASP A 67 12.28 28.12 3.47
C ASP A 67 11.91 28.47 2.01
N LYS A 68 12.67 27.98 1.03
CA LYS A 68 12.35 28.13 -0.41
C LYS A 68 11.28 27.13 -0.90
N LEU A 69 11.13 25.99 -0.22
CA LEU A 69 10.18 24.93 -0.57
C LEU A 69 8.83 25.12 0.11
N ILE A 70 8.76 25.96 1.15
CA ILE A 70 7.54 26.44 1.78
C ILE A 70 7.19 27.83 1.18
N PRO A 71 5.90 28.16 0.99
CA PRO A 71 5.50 29.52 0.62
C PRO A 71 6.02 30.51 1.67
N GLN A 72 6.69 31.59 1.25
CA GLN A 72 7.34 32.48 2.21
C GLN A 72 6.32 33.11 3.18
N PRO A 73 6.58 33.10 4.50
CA PRO A 73 5.79 33.87 5.45
C PRO A 73 5.96 35.36 5.12
N ARG A 74 4.87 36.10 4.90
CA ARG A 74 4.98 37.55 4.68
C ARG A 74 5.25 38.29 5.98
N GLU A 75 6.07 39.33 5.88
CA GLU A 75 6.19 40.38 6.89
C GLU A 75 4.83 41.03 7.18
N THR A 76 4.63 41.35 8.46
CA THR A 76 3.46 41.98 9.07
C THR A 76 2.97 43.19 8.26
N GLY A 77 1.84 43.05 7.53
CA GLY A 77 1.15 44.20 6.93
C GLY A 77 0.36 43.99 5.63
N SER A 78 0.51 42.87 4.93
CA SER A 78 -0.25 42.64 3.68
C SER A 78 -1.35 41.58 3.84
N ILE A 79 -2.55 41.90 3.35
CA ILE A 79 -3.81 41.17 3.59
C ILE A 79 -3.97 39.92 2.67
N LEU A 80 -3.07 39.75 1.69
CA LEU A 80 -3.17 38.66 0.70
C LEU A 80 -2.00 37.69 0.84
N CYS A 81 -2.29 36.54 1.43
CA CYS A 81 -1.38 35.42 1.56
C CYS A 81 -1.17 34.76 0.19
N GLU A 82 0.08 34.62 -0.26
CA GLU A 82 0.39 34.15 -1.61
C GLU A 82 0.12 32.65 -1.73
N SER A 83 -0.50 32.25 -2.85
CA SER A 83 -0.80 30.84 -3.10
C SER A 83 0.49 30.07 -3.37
N PRO A 84 0.62 28.81 -2.89
CA PRO A 84 1.82 28.01 -3.10
C PRO A 84 2.15 27.85 -4.59
N SER A 85 3.44 27.91 -4.92
CA SER A 85 3.89 27.71 -6.30
C SER A 85 3.54 26.31 -6.79
N LYS A 86 3.24 26.18 -8.09
CA LYS A 86 2.94 24.88 -8.72
C LYS A 86 4.05 23.86 -8.47
N LEU A 87 5.31 24.28 -8.44
CA LEU A 87 6.45 23.41 -8.16
C LEU A 87 6.45 22.92 -6.71
N GLN A 88 6.16 23.79 -5.75
CA GLN A 88 6.11 23.43 -4.31
C GLN A 88 4.99 22.40 -4.05
N LEU A 89 3.82 22.59 -4.66
CA LEU A 89 2.72 21.64 -4.60
C LEU A 89 3.06 20.29 -5.24
N TRP A 90 3.73 20.30 -6.40
CA TRP A 90 4.11 19.06 -7.07
C TRP A 90 5.10 18.23 -6.24
N ILE A 91 6.11 18.89 -5.64
CA ILE A 91 7.08 18.25 -4.74
C ILE A 91 6.37 17.70 -3.50
N LEU A 92 5.44 18.45 -2.91
CA LEU A 92 4.64 18.00 -1.77
C LEU A 92 3.79 16.77 -2.10
N TYR A 93 3.09 16.78 -3.24
CA TYR A 93 2.28 15.63 -3.66
C TYR A 93 3.13 14.41 -4.02
N ALA A 94 4.30 14.61 -4.63
CA ALA A 94 5.26 13.53 -4.88
C ALA A 94 5.72 12.91 -3.55
N ALA A 95 6.05 13.73 -2.55
CA ALA A 95 6.44 13.26 -1.22
C ALA A 95 5.31 12.45 -0.54
N LEU A 96 4.08 12.99 -0.53
CA LEU A 96 2.91 12.29 0.02
C LEU A 96 2.63 10.98 -0.71
N ALA A 97 2.76 10.94 -2.03
CA ALA A 97 2.58 9.72 -2.82
C ALA A 97 3.64 8.67 -2.48
N LEU A 98 4.93 9.05 -2.37
CA LEU A 98 6.02 8.14 -1.99
C LEU A 98 5.79 7.54 -0.59
N VAL A 99 5.45 8.35 0.41
CA VAL A 99 5.14 7.86 1.76
C VAL A 99 3.96 6.90 1.73
N THR A 100 2.91 7.24 1.00
CA THR A 100 1.68 6.44 0.91
C THR A 100 1.96 5.07 0.28
N VAL A 101 2.66 5.04 -0.86
CA VAL A 101 3.00 3.80 -1.58
C VAL A 101 3.95 2.93 -0.76
N GLY A 102 4.99 3.53 -0.16
CA GLY A 102 5.95 2.81 0.66
C GLY A 102 5.32 2.19 1.93
N THR A 103 4.44 2.95 2.59
CA THR A 103 3.70 2.47 3.77
C THR A 103 2.74 1.34 3.41
N ALA A 104 1.99 1.49 2.31
CA ALA A 104 1.04 0.47 1.86
C ALA A 104 1.73 -0.88 1.57
N GLY A 105 2.82 -0.85 0.79
CA GLY A 105 3.55 -2.08 0.43
C GLY A 105 4.19 -2.78 1.63
N THR A 106 4.79 -2.01 2.55
CA THR A 106 5.37 -2.57 3.78
C THR A 106 4.28 -3.22 4.64
N ARG A 107 3.13 -2.58 4.81
CA ARG A 107 2.04 -3.04 5.70
C ARG A 107 1.49 -4.41 5.28
N VAL A 108 1.29 -4.65 3.98
CA VAL A 108 0.70 -5.92 3.51
C VAL A 108 1.68 -7.07 3.51
N SER A 109 2.92 -6.82 3.09
CA SER A 109 3.92 -7.87 2.95
C SER A 109 4.55 -8.28 4.27
N LEU A 110 4.65 -7.37 5.25
CA LEU A 110 5.33 -7.63 6.52
C LEU A 110 4.66 -8.72 7.35
N GLY A 111 3.33 -8.72 7.44
CA GLY A 111 2.58 -9.74 8.17
C GLY A 111 2.76 -11.13 7.56
N SER A 112 2.67 -11.23 6.23
CA SER A 112 2.91 -12.47 5.50
C SER A 112 4.36 -12.95 5.69
N ALA A 113 5.36 -12.09 5.43
CA ALA A 113 6.77 -12.41 5.64
C ALA A 113 7.08 -12.91 7.06
N GLY A 114 6.49 -12.27 8.08
CA GLY A 114 6.67 -12.64 9.49
C GLY A 114 6.05 -14.00 9.83
N ALA A 115 4.82 -14.25 9.38
CA ALA A 115 4.16 -15.54 9.58
C ALA A 115 4.95 -16.69 8.94
N ASN A 116 5.61 -16.40 7.83
CA ASN A 116 6.36 -17.37 7.03
C ASN A 116 7.74 -17.70 7.59
N GLN A 117 8.20 -16.98 8.62
CA GLN A 117 9.43 -17.34 9.35
C GLN A 117 9.26 -18.56 10.26
N TYR A 118 8.01 -18.88 10.66
CA TYR A 118 7.74 -19.91 11.66
C TYR A 118 6.81 -20.98 11.09
N GLU A 119 7.11 -22.26 11.33
CA GLU A 119 6.22 -23.35 10.93
C GLU A 119 5.13 -23.60 11.96
N ARG A 120 5.49 -23.56 13.26
CA ARG A 120 4.58 -23.90 14.36
C ARG A 120 3.57 -22.78 14.63
N PRO A 121 2.27 -23.09 14.77
CA PRO A 121 1.22 -22.08 14.98
C PRO A 121 1.44 -21.25 16.24
N LYS A 122 1.89 -21.87 17.34
CA LYS A 122 2.19 -21.17 18.60
C LYS A 122 3.21 -20.03 18.44
N HIS A 123 4.22 -20.19 17.57
CA HIS A 123 5.22 -19.14 17.34
C HIS A 123 4.65 -18.00 16.48
N LYS A 124 3.75 -18.31 15.53
CA LYS A 124 3.03 -17.31 14.73
C LYS A 124 2.13 -16.46 15.62
N GLU A 125 1.40 -17.06 16.55
CA GLU A 125 0.54 -16.35 17.51
C GLU A 125 1.33 -15.39 18.40
N ILE A 126 2.47 -15.84 18.93
CA ILE A 126 3.37 -14.99 19.73
C ILE A 126 3.88 -13.82 18.87
N LEU A 127 4.32 -14.08 17.63
CA LEU A 127 4.76 -13.03 16.71
C LEU A 127 3.65 -12.01 16.46
N PHE A 128 2.44 -12.45 16.13
CA PHE A 128 1.33 -11.54 15.87
C PHE A 128 0.91 -10.76 17.12
N THR A 129 1.01 -11.37 18.31
CA THR A 129 0.73 -10.69 19.58
C THR A 129 1.70 -9.52 19.79
N TRP A 130 3.01 -9.77 19.63
CA TRP A 130 4.04 -8.72 19.71
C TRP A 130 3.92 -7.69 18.59
N TYR A 131 3.56 -8.12 17.37
CA TYR A 131 3.31 -7.24 16.25
C TYR A 131 2.17 -6.26 16.55
N PHE A 132 1.00 -6.75 17.00
CA PHE A 132 -0.12 -5.88 17.33
C PHE A 132 0.20 -4.98 18.54
N LEU A 133 0.89 -5.50 19.55
CA LEU A 133 1.31 -4.69 20.70
C LEU A 133 2.20 -3.51 20.27
N THR A 134 3.22 -3.78 19.44
CA THR A 134 4.16 -2.76 18.96
C THR A 134 3.52 -1.76 18.02
N VAL A 135 2.62 -2.19 17.13
CA VAL A 135 1.85 -1.28 16.24
C VAL A 135 0.95 -0.35 17.06
N ASN A 136 0.21 -0.87 18.05
CA ASN A 136 -0.66 -0.05 18.88
C ASN A 136 0.14 0.91 19.77
N ALA A 137 1.23 0.45 20.40
CA ALA A 137 2.11 1.30 21.17
C ALA A 137 2.73 2.41 20.30
N GLY A 138 3.19 2.06 19.09
CA GLY A 138 3.70 3.02 18.11
C GLY A 138 2.65 4.04 17.68
N ALA A 139 1.39 3.63 17.51
CA ALA A 139 0.28 4.53 17.20
C ALA A 139 0.02 5.53 18.34
N ILE A 140 0.05 5.09 19.60
CA ILE A 140 -0.09 5.96 20.77
C ILE A 140 1.06 6.98 20.83
N VAL A 141 2.30 6.52 20.69
CA VAL A 141 3.49 7.39 20.66
C VAL A 141 3.41 8.39 19.49
N SER A 142 2.98 7.95 18.31
CA SER A 142 2.80 8.82 17.15
C SER A 142 1.72 9.87 17.38
N ALA A 143 0.57 9.49 17.94
CA ALA A 143 -0.55 10.42 18.19
C ALA A 143 -0.27 11.42 19.32
N THR A 144 0.72 11.15 20.18
CA THR A 144 1.08 11.99 21.32
C THR A 144 2.40 12.71 21.09
N ALA A 145 3.53 12.01 21.17
CA ALA A 145 4.86 12.60 21.15
C ALA A 145 5.20 13.26 19.80
N ILE A 146 4.86 12.61 18.68
CA ILE A 146 5.17 13.16 17.35
C ILE A 146 4.28 14.38 17.07
N VAL A 147 2.97 14.27 17.30
CA VAL A 147 2.03 15.38 17.13
C VAL A 147 2.41 16.55 18.04
N TYR A 148 2.74 16.29 19.32
CA TYR A 148 3.20 17.33 20.24
C TYR A 148 4.46 18.05 19.74
N THR A 149 5.42 17.30 19.18
CA THR A 149 6.65 17.87 18.62
C THR A 149 6.36 18.72 17.37
N GLN A 150 5.44 18.28 16.53
CA GLN A 150 5.03 19.00 15.32
C GLN A 150 4.33 20.32 15.67
N ASP A 151 3.41 20.30 16.62
CA ASP A 151 2.59 21.46 16.99
C ASP A 151 3.35 22.46 17.89
N ASN A 152 4.22 22.01 18.79
CA ASN A 152 4.88 22.90 19.77
C ASN A 152 6.35 23.23 19.47
N ALA A 153 7.07 22.40 18.73
CA ALA A 153 8.50 22.60 18.47
C ALA A 153 8.76 23.03 17.02
N SER A 154 8.49 22.14 16.05
CA SER A 154 8.46 22.47 14.62
C SER A 154 8.12 21.24 13.77
N TRP A 155 7.55 21.49 12.59
CA TRP A 155 7.34 20.48 11.56
C TRP A 155 8.64 19.80 11.12
N LYS A 156 9.74 20.57 11.01
CA LYS A 156 11.07 20.06 10.69
C LYS A 156 11.53 18.97 11.65
N LEU A 157 11.45 19.23 12.96
CA LEU A 157 11.86 18.26 13.98
C LEU A 157 10.95 17.02 13.96
N GLY A 158 9.64 17.22 13.83
CA GLY A 158 8.68 16.12 13.74
C GLY A 158 8.96 15.19 12.56
N PHE A 159 9.15 15.74 11.35
CA PHE A 159 9.48 14.93 10.18
C PHE A 159 10.88 14.32 10.25
N SER A 160 11.87 15.02 10.82
CA SER A 160 13.22 14.49 11.01
C SER A 160 13.21 13.28 11.97
N LEU A 161 12.39 13.30 13.02
CA LEU A 161 12.25 12.19 13.95
C LEU A 161 11.61 10.98 13.25
N CYS A 162 10.57 11.20 12.45
CA CYS A 162 9.96 10.16 11.61
C CYS A 162 10.96 9.58 10.59
N ALA A 163 11.81 10.43 9.99
CA ALA A 163 12.84 10.02 9.03
C ALA A 163 13.90 9.15 9.71
N ALA A 164 14.38 9.56 10.89
CA ALA A 164 15.34 8.79 11.67
C ALA A 164 14.77 7.42 12.07
N ALA A 165 13.53 7.36 12.54
CA ALA A 165 12.86 6.11 12.89
C ALA A 165 12.71 5.17 11.69
N ASN A 166 12.32 5.70 10.52
CA ASN A 166 12.23 4.93 9.27
C ASN A 166 13.61 4.44 8.82
N MET A 167 14.64 5.27 8.93
CA MET A 167 16.00 4.91 8.55
C MET A 167 16.54 3.78 9.43
N ILE A 168 16.34 3.86 10.75
CA ILE A 168 16.71 2.79 11.69
C ILE A 168 15.96 1.50 11.33
N SER A 169 14.65 1.58 11.12
CA SER A 169 13.82 0.43 10.72
C SER A 169 14.35 -0.22 9.42
N PHE A 170 14.67 0.58 8.41
CA PHE A 170 15.22 0.11 7.14
C PHE A 170 16.59 -0.57 7.33
N ILE A 171 17.50 0.04 8.09
CA ILE A 171 18.82 -0.55 8.37
C ILE A 171 18.69 -1.88 9.10
N VAL A 172 17.83 -1.97 10.12
CA VAL A 172 17.57 -3.20 10.87
C VAL A 172 17.00 -4.28 9.94
N PHE A 173 16.04 -3.92 9.09
CA PHE A 173 15.43 -4.86 8.13
C PHE A 173 16.47 -5.38 7.12
N VAL A 174 17.26 -4.50 6.50
CA VAL A 174 18.27 -4.91 5.52
C VAL A 174 19.39 -5.73 6.17
N SER A 175 19.79 -5.40 7.39
CA SER A 175 20.80 -6.17 8.15
C SER A 175 20.33 -7.59 8.47
N GLY A 176 19.02 -7.78 8.64
CA GLY A 176 18.39 -9.08 8.86
C GLY A 176 18.35 -9.99 7.63
N LYS A 177 18.75 -9.53 6.44
CA LYS A 177 18.58 -10.26 5.17
C LYS A 177 19.09 -11.69 5.18
N ARG A 178 20.19 -11.98 5.89
CA ARG A 178 20.76 -13.34 5.98
C ARG A 178 19.92 -14.31 6.82
N PHE A 179 19.10 -13.80 7.73
CA PHE A 179 18.28 -14.58 8.65
C PHE A 179 16.87 -14.84 8.15
N TYR A 180 16.45 -14.19 7.05
CA TYR A 180 15.11 -14.36 6.52
C TYR A 180 14.97 -15.64 5.70
N ASN A 181 13.93 -16.41 6.00
CA ASN A 181 13.45 -17.45 5.11
C ASN A 181 12.84 -16.79 3.87
N HIS A 182 13.47 -17.03 2.72
CA HIS A 182 13.03 -16.52 1.44
C HIS A 182 12.04 -17.51 0.84
N GLU A 183 10.78 -17.09 0.75
CA GLU A 183 9.76 -17.88 0.09
C GLU A 183 9.78 -17.70 -1.42
N LYS A 184 9.42 -18.77 -2.12
CA LYS A 184 9.16 -18.72 -3.56
C LYS A 184 7.78 -18.10 -3.79
N PRO A 185 7.63 -17.17 -4.75
CA PRO A 185 6.31 -16.62 -5.09
C PRO A 185 5.38 -17.74 -5.56
N MET A 186 4.25 -17.94 -4.87
CA MET A 186 3.28 -19.00 -5.18
C MET A 186 2.26 -18.59 -6.27
N GLY A 187 2.41 -17.40 -6.85
CA GLY A 187 1.49 -16.85 -7.84
C GLY A 187 0.29 -16.16 -7.19
N SER A 188 -0.15 -15.02 -7.74
CA SER A 188 -1.27 -14.27 -7.16
C SER A 188 -2.63 -14.85 -7.58
N PRO A 189 -3.55 -15.15 -6.63
CA PRO A 189 -4.91 -15.57 -6.95
C PRO A 189 -5.69 -14.49 -7.72
N PHE A 190 -5.30 -13.21 -7.59
CA PHE A 190 -5.86 -12.11 -8.38
C PHE A 190 -5.60 -12.27 -9.88
N ARG A 191 -4.47 -12.87 -10.28
CA ARG A 191 -4.20 -13.17 -11.69
C ARG A 191 -5.24 -14.15 -12.23
N SER A 192 -5.63 -15.15 -11.44
CA SER A 192 -6.70 -16.09 -11.81
C SER A 192 -8.03 -15.37 -11.97
N LEU A 193 -8.40 -14.50 -11.02
CA LEU A 193 -9.64 -13.70 -11.10
C LEU A 193 -9.67 -12.78 -12.33
N ILE A 194 -8.57 -12.09 -12.62
CA ILE A 194 -8.45 -11.22 -13.81
C ILE A 194 -8.53 -12.08 -15.08
N CYS A 195 -7.83 -13.21 -15.14
CA CYS A 195 -7.94 -14.13 -16.26
C CYS A 195 -9.37 -14.64 -16.46
N VAL A 196 -10.09 -14.96 -15.39
CA VAL A 196 -11.51 -15.38 -15.46
C VAL A 196 -12.39 -14.22 -15.94
N LEU A 197 -12.19 -12.99 -15.47
CA LEU A 197 -12.94 -11.82 -15.93
C LEU A 197 -12.67 -11.49 -17.41
N VAL A 198 -11.40 -11.53 -17.83
CA VAL A 198 -10.99 -11.31 -19.22
C VAL A 198 -11.51 -12.46 -20.11
N ALA A 199 -11.43 -13.70 -19.65
CA ALA A 199 -11.98 -14.85 -20.35
C ALA A 199 -13.51 -14.76 -20.45
N ALA A 200 -14.20 -14.39 -19.37
CA ALA A 200 -15.65 -14.22 -19.36
C ALA A 200 -16.07 -13.10 -20.33
N THR A 201 -15.42 -11.95 -20.29
CA THR A 201 -15.74 -10.80 -21.16
C THR A 201 -15.41 -11.05 -22.62
N SER A 202 -14.28 -11.68 -22.94
CA SER A 202 -13.97 -12.11 -24.30
C SER A 202 -14.93 -13.20 -24.81
N LYS A 203 -15.45 -14.05 -23.92
CA LYS A 203 -16.47 -15.06 -24.23
C LYS A 203 -17.89 -14.50 -24.34
N ILE A 204 -18.17 -13.26 -23.90
CA ILE A 204 -19.50 -12.61 -24.12
C ILE A 204 -19.78 -12.42 -25.62
N MET A 205 -18.74 -12.18 -26.43
CA MET A 205 -18.87 -12.02 -27.89
C MET A 205 -18.64 -13.32 -28.67
N ALA A 206 -18.30 -14.42 -28.00
CA ALA A 206 -18.10 -15.70 -28.66
C ALA A 206 -19.45 -16.36 -28.92
N VAL A 207 -19.72 -16.70 -30.19
CA VAL A 207 -20.89 -17.49 -30.57
C VAL A 207 -20.75 -18.88 -29.94
N VAL A 208 -21.68 -19.22 -29.04
CA VAL A 208 -21.76 -20.55 -28.43
C VAL A 208 -22.15 -21.56 -29.51
N SER A 209 -21.26 -22.51 -29.81
CA SER A 209 -21.58 -23.64 -30.67
C SER A 209 -22.70 -24.46 -30.02
N SER A 210 -23.78 -24.69 -30.77
CA SER A 210 -24.92 -25.52 -30.35
C SER A 210 -24.71 -27.01 -30.58
N LYS A 211 -23.52 -27.41 -31.08
CA LYS A 211 -23.22 -28.81 -31.39
C LYS A 211 -22.71 -29.52 -30.13
N GLU A 212 -23.33 -30.66 -29.85
CA GLU A 212 -23.07 -31.52 -28.68
C GLU A 212 -21.63 -32.07 -28.64
N GLU A 213 -20.96 -32.06 -29.78
CA GLU A 213 -19.61 -32.58 -30.02
C GLU A 213 -18.49 -31.71 -29.42
N ASP A 214 -18.77 -30.44 -29.12
CA ASP A 214 -17.77 -29.46 -28.67
C ASP A 214 -17.59 -29.45 -27.13
N TYR A 215 -18.31 -30.29 -26.39
CA TYR A 215 -18.27 -30.34 -24.93
C TYR A 215 -17.46 -31.54 -24.41
N HIS A 216 -16.61 -31.31 -23.40
CA HIS A 216 -15.80 -32.36 -22.78
C HIS A 216 -16.66 -33.43 -22.10
N ARG A 217 -16.63 -34.66 -22.63
CA ARG A 217 -17.16 -35.85 -21.93
C ARG A 217 -16.19 -36.26 -20.82
N VAL A 218 -16.62 -36.08 -19.56
CA VAL A 218 -15.97 -36.77 -18.44
C VAL A 218 -16.40 -38.23 -18.49
N LEU A 219 -15.53 -39.09 -19.03
CA LEU A 219 -15.67 -40.55 -18.95
C LEU A 219 -15.33 -41.00 -17.52
N GLY A 220 -16.29 -40.83 -16.62
CA GLY A 220 -16.27 -41.45 -15.30
C GLY A 220 -16.63 -42.93 -15.42
N ARG A 221 -15.76 -43.80 -14.91
CA ARG A 221 -16.01 -45.24 -14.76
C ARG A 221 -17.25 -45.43 -13.86
N GLU A 222 -18.29 -46.03 -14.43
CA GLU A 222 -19.53 -46.47 -13.76
C GLU A 222 -20.40 -45.37 -13.09
N SER A 223 -21.16 -44.64 -13.90
CA SER A 223 -22.61 -44.38 -13.67
C SER A 223 -23.17 -43.38 -14.68
N LYS A 224 -24.38 -43.70 -15.18
CA LYS A 224 -25.34 -42.92 -16.00
C LYS A 224 -24.86 -41.56 -16.53
N SER A 225 -24.84 -41.43 -17.86
CA SER A 225 -24.62 -40.16 -18.57
C SER A 225 -25.62 -39.09 -18.13
N PHE A 226 -25.18 -38.13 -17.32
CA PHE A 226 -25.90 -36.88 -17.16
C PHE A 226 -25.55 -35.97 -18.33
N THR A 227 -26.45 -35.82 -19.29
CA THR A 227 -26.49 -34.67 -20.20
C THR A 227 -26.80 -33.43 -19.37
N ALA A 228 -25.77 -32.79 -18.81
CA ALA A 228 -25.91 -31.48 -18.22
C ALA A 228 -26.04 -30.46 -19.36
N ILE A 229 -27.27 -30.23 -19.84
CA ILE A 229 -27.56 -29.13 -20.75
C ILE A 229 -27.16 -27.84 -20.03
N PRO A 230 -26.21 -27.06 -20.57
CA PRO A 230 -25.74 -25.86 -19.87
C PRO A 230 -26.88 -24.86 -19.72
N SER A 231 -27.11 -24.36 -18.51
CA SER A 231 -28.15 -23.37 -18.24
C SER A 231 -27.91 -22.09 -19.04
N ASN A 232 -28.96 -21.55 -19.65
CA ASN A 232 -28.91 -20.31 -20.44
C ASN A 232 -28.53 -19.07 -19.60
N SER A 233 -28.64 -19.14 -18.26
CA SER A 233 -28.39 -18.02 -17.36
C SER A 233 -26.90 -17.64 -17.22
N PHE A 234 -25.97 -18.55 -17.56
CA PHE A 234 -24.52 -18.33 -17.39
C PHE A 234 -23.69 -18.86 -18.58
N ARG A 235 -24.17 -18.63 -19.81
CA ARG A 235 -23.50 -19.09 -21.03
C ARG A 235 -22.02 -18.70 -21.12
N PHE A 236 -21.63 -17.55 -20.57
CA PHE A 236 -20.25 -17.06 -20.57
C PHE A 236 -19.29 -17.84 -19.63
N LEU A 237 -19.81 -18.61 -18.67
CA LEU A 237 -19.02 -19.51 -17.80
C LEU A 237 -18.93 -20.94 -18.34
N ASN A 238 -19.78 -21.30 -19.31
CA ASN A 238 -19.81 -22.64 -19.89
C ASN A 238 -18.72 -22.81 -20.96
N ARG A 239 -17.44 -22.76 -20.55
CA ARG A 239 -16.30 -23.27 -21.32
C ARG A 239 -15.03 -23.31 -20.49
#